data_AF-A0A7Y5K9B0-F1
#
_entry.id   AF-A0A7Y5K9B0-F1
#
_cell.length_a   1.000
_cell.length_b   1.000
_cell.length_c   1.000
_cell.angle_alpha   90.00
_cell.angle_beta   90.00
_cell.angle_gamma   90.00
#
_symmetry.space_group_name_H-M   'P 1'
#
loop_
_entity.id
_entity.type
_entity.pdbx_description
1 polymer ?
#
loop_
_entity_poly.entity_id
_entity_poly.type
_entity_poly.pdbx_seq_one_letter_code
_entity_poly.pdbx_strand_id
1 'polypeptide(L)'
;MPANNPNSPTDKALDRFEEFLKREIADPSLAEQIPSGAHLFHGSYNDAALTRANLKLSSKILLGMALGFVEEAPLLMIYEYLPGRQKIIDLSSEKQKHKVRSLFETFEEQSHRDITLNLDTLQAA
;
A
#
# COMPACT_ATOMS: atom_id res chain seq x y z
N MET A 1 -14.44 17.90 -18.40
CA MET A 1 -13.41 16.82 -18.39
C MET A 1 -12.14 17.45 -17.84
N PRO A 2 -11.70 17.15 -16.61
CA PRO A 2 -10.42 17.68 -16.16
C PRO A 2 -9.33 17.06 -17.03
N ALA A 3 -8.44 17.88 -17.56
CA ALA A 3 -7.33 17.44 -18.40
C ALA A 3 -6.45 16.46 -17.61
N ASN A 4 -6.22 15.26 -18.16
CA ASN A 4 -5.19 14.36 -17.65
C ASN A 4 -3.86 15.11 -17.69
N ASN A 5 -3.33 15.45 -16.52
CA ASN A 5 -2.02 16.04 -16.40
C ASN A 5 -1.01 14.91 -16.69
N PRO A 6 -0.22 14.97 -17.78
CA PRO A 6 0.68 13.89 -18.24
C PRO A 6 1.87 13.61 -17.30
N ASN A 7 1.74 13.96 -16.02
CA ASN A 7 2.69 13.78 -14.94
C ASN A 7 1.99 13.30 -13.66
N SER A 8 0.79 12.74 -13.77
CA SER A 8 0.10 12.21 -12.61
C SER A 8 0.89 11.03 -12.02
N PRO A 9 0.87 10.83 -10.69
CA PRO A 9 1.52 9.66 -10.08
C PRO A 9 1.01 8.33 -10.64
N THR A 10 -0.23 8.29 -11.14
CA THR A 10 -0.83 7.12 -11.78
C THR A 10 -0.16 6.81 -13.11
N ASP A 11 -0.03 7.81 -14.00
CA ASP A 11 0.60 7.60 -15.32
C ASP A 11 2.06 7.17 -15.15
N LYS A 12 2.79 7.82 -14.23
CA LYS A 12 4.16 7.44 -13.89
C LYS A 12 4.25 6.02 -13.33
N ALA A 13 3.29 5.57 -12.54
CA ALA A 13 3.30 4.20 -12.00
C ALA A 13 3.06 3.17 -13.10
N LEU A 14 2.23 3.48 -14.10
CA LEU A 14 1.99 2.65 -15.27
C LEU A 14 3.23 2.58 -16.17
N ASP A 15 3.87 3.72 -16.45
CA ASP A 15 5.12 3.77 -17.22
C ASP A 15 6.21 2.89 -16.57
N ARG A 16 6.36 2.99 -15.24
CA ARG A 16 7.33 2.17 -14.49
C ARG A 16 6.97 0.69 -14.51
N PHE A 17 5.68 0.35 -14.48
CA PHE A 17 5.25 -1.04 -14.60
C PHE A 17 5.53 -1.59 -16.00
N GLU A 18 5.30 -0.81 -17.06
CA GLU A 18 5.65 -1.20 -18.42
C GLU A 18 7.16 -1.41 -18.57
N GLU A 19 7.98 -0.51 -18.04
CA GLU A 19 9.45 -0.66 -18.02
C GLU A 19 9.88 -1.94 -17.30
N PHE A 20 9.27 -2.24 -16.15
CA PHE A 20 9.52 -3.47 -15.41
C PHE A 20 9.17 -4.71 -16.25
N LEU A 21 7.96 -4.78 -16.81
CA LEU A 21 7.53 -5.91 -17.64
C LEU A 21 8.45 -6.14 -18.84
N LYS A 22 8.88 -5.06 -19.52
CA LYS A 22 9.84 -5.16 -20.64
C LYS A 22 11.16 -5.77 -20.21
N ARG A 23 11.66 -5.45 -19.01
CA ARG A 23 12.90 -6.01 -18.48
C ARG A 23 12.73 -7.48 -18.13
N GLU A 24 11.66 -7.85 -17.45
CA GLU A 24 11.44 -9.25 -17.03
C GLU A 24 11.16 -10.20 -18.20
N ILE A 25 10.62 -9.71 -19.32
CA ILE A 25 10.53 -10.49 -20.56
C ILE A 25 11.93 -10.84 -21.10
N ALA A 26 12.91 -9.96 -20.90
CA ALA A 26 14.28 -10.19 -21.35
C ALA A 26 15.12 -10.99 -20.34
N ASP A 27 14.90 -10.78 -19.03
CA ASP A 27 15.61 -11.44 -17.94
C ASP A 27 14.71 -11.53 -16.68
N PRO A 28 14.07 -12.69 -16.41
CA PRO A 28 12.99 -12.82 -15.40
C PRO A 28 13.47 -12.89 -13.94
N SER A 29 14.60 -12.29 -13.61
CA SER A 29 15.27 -12.43 -12.31
C SER A 29 14.52 -11.84 -11.11
N LEU A 30 13.69 -10.80 -11.31
CA LEU A 30 12.90 -10.18 -10.24
C LEU A 30 11.48 -10.76 -10.19
N ALA A 31 10.90 -11.11 -11.34
CA ALA A 31 9.57 -11.71 -11.43
C ALA A 31 9.48 -13.05 -10.67
N GLU A 32 10.55 -13.84 -10.67
CA GLU A 32 10.62 -15.10 -9.90
C GLU A 32 10.48 -14.90 -8.38
N GLN A 33 10.75 -13.70 -7.88
CA GLN A 33 10.63 -13.35 -6.46
C GLN A 33 9.24 -12.80 -6.10
N ILE A 34 8.36 -12.60 -7.09
CA ILE A 34 7.01 -12.05 -6.91
C ILE A 34 6.03 -13.21 -6.70
N PRO A 35 5.40 -13.32 -5.52
CA PRO A 35 4.38 -14.33 -5.27
C PRO A 35 3.13 -14.05 -6.12
N SER A 36 2.43 -15.11 -6.49
CA SER A 36 1.20 -15.02 -7.28
C SER A 36 0.14 -14.18 -6.56
N GLY A 37 -0.59 -13.37 -7.32
CA GLY A 37 -1.64 -12.48 -6.79
C GLY A 37 -1.14 -11.24 -6.04
N ALA A 38 0.18 -10.96 -6.02
CA ALA A 38 0.72 -9.79 -5.33
C ALA A 38 0.20 -8.46 -5.90
N HIS A 39 -0.12 -7.53 -5.02
CA HIS A 39 -0.25 -6.12 -5.39
C HIS A 39 1.14 -5.51 -5.54
N LEU A 40 1.42 -4.99 -6.74
CA LEU A 40 2.71 -4.40 -7.09
C LEU A 40 2.65 -2.88 -7.11
N PHE A 41 3.64 -2.27 -6.46
CA PHE A 41 3.86 -0.83 -6.42
C PHE A 41 5.26 -0.48 -6.90
N HIS A 42 5.44 0.74 -7.40
CA HIS A 42 6.75 1.25 -7.81
C HIS A 42 7.21 2.40 -6.93
N GLY A 43 8.49 2.41 -6.62
CA GLY A 43 9.17 3.55 -6.03
C GLY A 43 10.51 3.80 -6.69
N SER A 44 11.00 5.02 -6.58
CA SER A 44 12.29 5.43 -7.12
C SER A 44 12.97 6.45 -6.22
N TYR A 45 14.29 6.32 -6.08
CA TYR A 45 15.14 7.28 -5.39
C TYR A 45 15.10 8.68 -6.03
N ASN A 46 14.84 8.78 -7.34
CA ASN A 46 14.78 10.04 -8.07
C ASN A 46 13.35 10.60 -8.24
N ASP A 47 12.32 9.86 -7.81
CA ASP A 47 10.92 10.30 -7.84
C ASP A 47 10.23 10.04 -6.49
N ALA A 48 10.47 10.96 -5.56
CA ALA A 48 9.88 10.91 -4.22
C ALA A 48 8.35 11.08 -4.24
N ALA A 49 7.80 11.78 -5.24
CA ALA A 49 6.36 12.01 -5.36
C ALA A 49 5.62 10.72 -5.73
N LEU A 50 6.13 10.00 -6.75
CA LEU A 50 5.65 8.66 -7.12
C LEU A 50 5.74 7.70 -5.93
N THR A 51 6.91 7.64 -5.29
CA THR A 51 7.15 6.73 -4.16
C THR A 51 6.17 6.99 -3.02
N ARG A 52 5.98 8.27 -2.63
CA ARG A 52 5.04 8.64 -1.57
C ARG A 52 3.59 8.34 -1.95
N ALA A 53 3.19 8.58 -3.20
CA ALA A 53 1.84 8.29 -3.67
C ALA A 53 1.53 6.79 -3.60
N ASN A 54 2.47 5.95 -4.06
CA ASN A 54 2.32 4.49 -4.02
C ASN A 54 2.37 3.93 -2.59
N LEU A 55 3.21 4.47 -1.70
CA LEU A 55 3.15 4.12 -0.27
C LEU A 55 1.79 4.45 0.33
N LYS A 56 1.24 5.64 0.06
CA LYS A 56 -0.09 6.02 0.57
C LYS A 56 -1.20 5.10 0.05
N LEU A 57 -1.14 4.70 -1.22
CA LEU A 57 -2.09 3.75 -1.79
C LEU A 57 -1.94 2.37 -1.14
N SER A 58 -0.71 1.88 -0.99
CA SER A 58 -0.43 0.59 -0.34
C SER A 58 -0.96 0.54 1.10
N SER A 59 -0.82 1.62 1.88
CA SER A 59 -1.36 1.68 3.25
C SER A 59 -2.88 1.60 3.28
N LYS A 60 -3.58 2.16 2.28
CA LYS A 60 -5.05 2.04 2.17
C LYS A 60 -5.48 0.62 1.83
N ILE A 61 -4.73 -0.07 0.96
CA ILE A 61 -5.01 -1.48 0.64
C ILE A 61 -4.78 -2.35 1.88
N LEU A 62 -3.65 -2.16 2.58
CA LEU A 62 -3.36 -2.87 3.82
C LEU A 62 -4.44 -2.66 4.88
N LEU A 63 -4.95 -1.43 4.99
CA LEU A 63 -6.08 -1.09 5.84
C LEU A 63 -7.36 -1.86 5.43
N GLY A 64 -7.65 -1.93 4.14
CA GLY A 64 -8.81 -2.65 3.62
C GLY A 64 -8.72 -4.16 3.79
N MET A 65 -7.52 -4.72 3.70
CA MET A 65 -7.26 -6.13 4.03
C MET A 65 -7.52 -6.40 5.50
N ALA A 66 -7.02 -5.54 6.39
CA ALA A 66 -7.24 -5.67 7.83
C ALA A 66 -8.72 -5.54 8.23
N LEU A 67 -9.49 -4.73 7.50
CA LEU A 67 -10.94 -4.57 7.68
C LEU A 67 -11.79 -5.62 6.95
N GLY A 68 -11.17 -6.53 6.21
CA GLY A 68 -11.86 -7.63 5.53
C GLY A 68 -12.65 -7.27 4.27
N PHE A 69 -12.52 -6.04 3.74
CA PHE A 69 -13.19 -5.64 2.48
C PHE A 69 -12.25 -5.67 1.27
N VAL A 70 -10.97 -5.96 1.47
CA VAL A 70 -10.02 -6.35 0.43
C VAL A 70 -9.52 -7.75 0.77
N GLU A 71 -9.42 -8.63 -0.22
CA GLU A 71 -8.88 -9.98 -0.05
C GLU A 71 -7.41 -9.91 0.40
N GLU A 72 -7.00 -10.81 1.31
CA GLU A 72 -5.61 -10.85 1.78
C GLU A 72 -4.69 -11.33 0.65
N ALA A 73 -3.70 -10.50 0.32
CA ALA A 73 -2.71 -10.78 -0.71
C ALA A 73 -1.36 -10.15 -0.36
N PRO A 74 -0.24 -10.67 -0.91
CA PRO A 74 1.07 -10.05 -0.74
C PRO A 74 1.08 -8.62 -1.27
N LEU A 75 1.71 -7.71 -0.53
CA LEU A 75 1.81 -6.30 -0.88
C LEU A 75 3.28 -5.93 -1.06
N LEU A 76 3.72 -5.72 -2.30
CA LEU A 76 5.13 -5.54 -2.63
C LEU A 76 5.41 -4.22 -3.35
N MET A 77 6.59 -3.65 -3.09
CA MET A 77 7.12 -2.52 -3.85
C MET A 77 8.43 -2.88 -4.54
N ILE A 78 8.49 -2.63 -5.84
CA ILE A 78 9.72 -2.63 -6.63
C ILE A 78 10.32 -1.23 -6.51
N TYR A 79 11.45 -1.12 -5.79
CA TYR A 79 12.10 0.15 -5.52
C TYR A 79 13.43 0.28 -6.26
N GLU A 80 13.52 1.26 -7.16
CA GLU A 80 14.79 1.66 -7.80
C GLU A 80 15.62 2.49 -6.81
N TYR A 81 16.72 1.93 -6.30
CA TYR A 81 17.58 2.60 -5.32
C TYR A 81 18.83 3.25 -5.93
N LEU A 82 19.17 2.86 -7.17
CA LEU A 82 20.19 3.44 -8.05
C LEU A 82 19.73 3.26 -9.50
N PRO A 83 20.25 4.00 -10.49
CA PRO A 83 19.90 3.82 -11.90
C PRO A 83 20.00 2.34 -12.32
N GLY A 84 18.87 1.78 -12.74
CA GLY A 84 18.78 0.39 -13.19
C GLY A 84 18.90 -0.68 -12.10
N ARG A 85 19.09 -0.30 -10.82
CA ARG A 85 19.15 -1.26 -9.70
C ARG A 85 17.90 -1.18 -8.85
N GLN A 86 17.21 -2.32 -8.77
CA GLN A 86 15.93 -2.45 -8.09
C GLN A 86 16.02 -3.49 -6.97
N LYS A 87 15.14 -3.35 -5.98
CA LYS A 87 14.92 -4.35 -4.94
C LYS A 87 13.43 -4.47 -4.65
N ILE A 88 13.01 -5.65 -4.22
CA ILE A 88 11.65 -5.88 -3.74
C ILE A 88 11.59 -5.56 -2.24
N ILE A 89 10.56 -4.82 -1.85
CA ILE A 89 10.25 -4.47 -0.47
C ILE A 89 8.88 -5.05 -0.15
N ASP A 90 8.80 -5.88 0.88
CA ASP A 90 7.53 -6.35 1.44
C ASP A 90 6.89 -5.25 2.29
N LEU A 91 5.75 -4.74 1.82
CA LEU A 91 4.93 -3.74 2.50
C LEU A 91 3.88 -4.37 3.42
N SER A 92 3.65 -5.67 3.27
CA SER A 92 2.71 -6.48 4.05
C SER A 92 3.38 -7.31 5.15
N SER A 93 4.64 -7.04 5.51
CA SER A 93 5.33 -7.80 6.56
C SER A 93 4.47 -7.92 7.82
N GLU A 94 4.57 -9.04 8.54
CA GLU A 94 3.79 -9.27 9.77
C GLU A 94 3.92 -8.13 10.79
N LYS A 95 5.06 -7.44 10.81
CA LYS A 95 5.27 -6.22 11.61
C LYS A 95 4.36 -5.05 11.17
N GLN A 96 4.21 -4.83 9.87
CA GLN A 96 3.33 -3.81 9.30
C GLN A 96 1.85 -4.18 9.53
N LYS A 97 1.48 -5.44 9.27
CA LYS A 97 0.13 -5.96 9.53
C LYS A 97 -0.25 -5.84 11.01
N HIS A 98 0.64 -6.21 11.92
CA HIS A 98 0.41 -6.10 13.37
C HIS A 98 0.23 -4.64 13.79
N LYS A 99 1.05 -3.72 13.28
CA LYS A 99 0.91 -2.29 13.57
C LYS A 99 -0.46 -1.73 13.12
N VAL A 100 -0.97 -2.17 11.98
CA VAL A 100 -2.31 -1.78 11.49
C VAL A 100 -3.41 -2.40 12.36
N ARG A 101 -3.31 -3.69 12.72
CA ARG A 101 -4.27 -4.36 13.61
C ARG A 101 -4.35 -3.72 15.00
N SER A 102 -3.22 -3.42 15.64
CA SER A 102 -3.21 -2.79 16.96
C SER A 102 -3.82 -1.40 16.97
N LEU A 103 -3.71 -0.65 15.87
CA LEU A 103 -4.41 0.63 15.71
C LEU A 103 -5.93 0.45 15.63
N PHE A 104 -6.41 -0.63 15.00
CA PHE A 104 -7.82 -0.97 14.98
C PHE A 104 -8.35 -1.37 16.34
N GLU A 105 -7.68 -2.27 17.04
CA GLU A 105 -8.06 -2.69 18.40
C GLU A 105 -8.17 -1.46 19.32
N THR A 106 -7.20 -0.54 19.24
CA THR A 106 -7.23 0.72 20.00
C THR A 106 -8.43 1.60 19.62
N PHE A 107 -8.75 1.69 18.32
CA PHE A 107 -9.87 2.51 17.84
C PHE A 107 -11.23 1.89 18.19
N GLU A 108 -11.39 0.57 18.11
CA GLU A 108 -12.59 -0.14 18.55
C GLU A 108 -12.79 0.01 20.06
N GLU A 109 -11.75 -0.16 20.86
CA GLU A 109 -11.81 0.07 22.31
C GLU A 109 -12.20 1.51 22.65
N GLN A 110 -11.64 2.51 21.94
CA GLN A 110 -12.01 3.92 22.13
C GLN A 110 -13.44 4.20 21.70
N SER A 111 -13.86 3.70 20.53
CA SER A 111 -15.23 3.87 20.02
C SER A 111 -16.25 3.21 20.95
N HIS A 112 -15.97 2.01 21.47
CA HIS A 112 -16.83 1.35 22.46
C HIS A 112 -16.93 2.15 23.76
N ARG A 113 -15.83 2.74 24.24
CA ARG A 113 -15.86 3.62 25.42
C ARG A 113 -16.67 4.88 25.18
N ASP A 114 -16.51 5.53 24.03
CA ASP A 114 -17.23 6.76 23.69
C ASP A 114 -18.74 6.53 23.49
N ILE A 115 -19.12 5.37 22.95
CA ILE A 115 -20.53 4.95 22.86
C ILE A 115 -21.11 4.68 24.25
N THR A 116 -20.37 3.99 25.12
CA THR A 116 -20.81 3.68 26.49
C THR A 116 -20.98 4.96 27.32
N LEU A 117 -20.03 5.90 27.22
CA LEU A 117 -20.09 7.21 27.89
C LEU A 117 -21.28 8.06 27.42
N ASN A 118 -21.60 8.02 26.11
CA ASN A 118 -22.78 8.71 25.58
C ASN A 118 -24.09 8.07 26.02
N LEU A 119 -24.14 6.75 26.17
CA LEU A 119 -25.31 6.04 26.68
C LEU A 119 -25.57 6.36 28.16
N ASP A 120 -24.51 6.39 28.99
CA ASP A 120 -24.63 6.74 30.41
C ASP A 120 -25.08 8.19 30.61
N THR A 121 -24.61 9.11 29.76
CA THR A 121 -25.06 10.53 29.82
C THR A 121 -26.47 10.74 29.30
N LEU A 122 -26.92 9.95 28.32
CA LEU A 122 -28.32 9.97 27.84
C LEU A 122 -29.30 9.29 28.82
N GLN A 123 -28.84 8.35 29.64
CA GLN A 123 -29.66 7.73 30.70
C GLN A 123 -29.70 8.56 32.00
N ALA A 124 -28.74 9.46 32.20
CA ALA A 124 -28.66 10.35 33.36
C ALA A 124 -29.34 11.72 33.16
N ALA A 125 -29.83 12.03 31.95
CA ALA A 125 -30.59 13.24 31.60
C ALA A 125 -32.09 12.98 31.54
#